data_AF-A0A519SWD6-F1
#
_entry.id   AF-A0A519SWD6-F1
#
_cell.length_a   1.000
_cell.length_b   1.000
_cell.length_c   1.000
_cell.angle_alpha   90.00
_cell.angle_beta   90.00
_cell.angle_gamma   90.00
#
_symmetry.space_group_name_H-M   'P 1'
#
loop_
_entity.id
_entity.type
_entity.pdbx_description
1 polymer ?
#
loop_
_entity_poly.entity_id
_entity_poly.type
_entity_poly.pdbx_seq_one_letter_code
_entity_poly.pdbx_strand_id
1 'polypeptide(L)'
;MLPDDVLISRGEVLEQLEGYLKDNIYEFLKPVENSWQPADFLPDSRRDTFFDEVKELREKASALPYDLLAVLIGDTITEEALPNYEAWFHEIDNMKRDDNNGWAKWIRGWTAEENRHGDLLNRYLYLCGRVNMREFEISTQHLINDGFDLGMAHDPYKSFVYTSYQEMATNVSHRRVG
;
A
#
# COMPACT_ATOMS: atom_id res chain seq x y z
N MET A 1 -38.88 -14.85 15.06
CA MET A 1 -37.43 -14.85 15.33
C MET A 1 -36.79 -15.26 14.02
N LEU A 2 -36.16 -14.32 13.31
CA LEU A 2 -35.41 -14.65 12.11
C LEU A 2 -34.10 -15.34 12.55
N PRO A 3 -33.62 -16.35 11.81
CA PRO A 3 -32.41 -17.07 12.18
C PRO A 3 -31.17 -16.16 12.05
N ASP A 4 -30.20 -16.35 12.93
CA ASP A 4 -28.96 -15.56 13.08
C ASP A 4 -27.94 -15.80 11.94
N ASP A 5 -28.34 -16.44 10.84
CA ASP A 5 -27.47 -16.90 9.74
C ASP A 5 -27.56 -16.03 8.48
N VAL A 6 -28.11 -14.82 8.59
CA VAL A 6 -28.27 -13.88 7.47
C VAL A 6 -27.45 -12.60 7.74
N LEU A 7 -26.16 -12.75 8.04
CA LEU A 7 -25.19 -11.71 7.68
C LEU A 7 -24.99 -11.82 6.17
N ILE A 8 -25.97 -11.34 5.39
CA ILE A 8 -25.85 -11.18 3.94
C ILE A 8 -24.65 -10.27 3.73
N SER A 9 -23.53 -10.82 3.28
CA SER A 9 -22.52 -10.00 2.64
C SER A 9 -23.23 -9.31 1.49
N ARG A 10 -23.18 -7.98 1.45
CA ARG A 10 -23.85 -7.21 0.40
C ARG A 10 -23.01 -7.22 -0.89
N GLY A 11 -22.49 -8.39 -1.25
CA GLY A 11 -21.61 -8.61 -2.41
C GLY A 11 -22.29 -8.33 -3.76
N GLU A 12 -23.63 -8.40 -3.82
CA GLU A 12 -24.43 -8.03 -5.01
C GLU A 12 -24.15 -6.60 -5.49
N VAL A 13 -23.77 -5.69 -4.59
CA VAL A 13 -23.45 -4.30 -4.95
C VAL A 13 -22.14 -4.23 -5.73
N LEU A 14 -21.18 -5.10 -5.42
CA LEU A 14 -19.95 -5.20 -6.20
C LEU A 14 -20.24 -5.71 -7.60
N GLU A 15 -21.12 -6.68 -7.76
CA GLU A 15 -21.55 -7.16 -9.08
C GLU A 15 -22.19 -6.04 -9.91
N GLN A 16 -23.06 -5.23 -9.29
CA GLN A 16 -23.70 -4.10 -9.97
C GLN A 16 -22.72 -3.02 -10.40
N LEU A 17 -21.69 -2.76 -9.60
CA LEU A 17 -20.66 -1.75 -9.88
C LEU A 17 -19.57 -2.24 -10.81
N GLU A 18 -19.42 -3.55 -11.02
CA GLU A 18 -18.34 -4.13 -11.80
C GLU A 18 -18.32 -3.62 -13.25
N GLY A 19 -19.49 -3.47 -13.88
CA GLY A 19 -19.60 -2.93 -15.24
C GLY A 19 -19.06 -1.50 -15.33
N TYR A 20 -19.45 -0.64 -14.38
CA TYR A 20 -18.95 0.72 -14.29
C TYR A 20 -17.43 0.77 -14.06
N LEU A 21 -16.92 -0.06 -13.14
CA LEU A 21 -15.49 -0.15 -12.87
C LEU A 21 -14.69 -0.57 -14.12
N LYS A 22 -15.19 -1.55 -14.88
CA LYS A 22 -14.56 -1.99 -16.13
C LYS A 22 -14.47 -0.87 -17.16
N ASP A 23 -15.58 -0.15 -17.35
CA ASP A 23 -15.66 0.94 -18.33
C ASP A 23 -14.79 2.15 -17.94
N ASN A 24 -14.55 2.35 -16.63
CA ASN A 24 -13.88 3.53 -16.08
C ASN A 24 -12.57 3.21 -15.34
N ILE A 25 -11.95 2.06 -15.61
CA ILE A 25 -10.80 1.58 -14.83
C ILE A 25 -9.63 2.59 -14.80
N TYR A 26 -9.42 3.33 -15.88
CA TYR A 26 -8.35 4.33 -16.00
C TYR A 26 -8.70 5.70 -15.40
N GLU A 27 -9.92 5.89 -14.92
CA GLU A 27 -10.23 7.02 -14.03
C GLU A 27 -9.66 6.79 -12.63
N PHE A 28 -9.51 5.51 -12.24
CA PHE A 28 -9.08 5.10 -10.90
C PHE A 28 -7.63 4.61 -10.86
N LEU A 29 -7.10 4.08 -11.97
CA LEU A 29 -5.73 3.56 -12.07
C LEU A 29 -4.95 4.31 -13.15
N LYS A 30 -3.71 4.67 -12.86
CA LYS A 30 -2.82 5.27 -13.84
C LYS A 30 -2.17 4.20 -14.72
N PRO A 31 -2.06 4.42 -16.04
CA PRO A 31 -1.25 3.57 -16.91
C PRO A 31 0.19 3.49 -16.40
N VAL A 32 0.78 2.30 -16.41
CA VAL A 32 2.14 2.04 -15.88
C VAL A 32 3.18 2.98 -16.50
N GLU A 33 3.04 3.25 -17.80
CA GLU A 33 3.93 4.11 -18.58
C GLU A 33 3.89 5.58 -18.15
N ASN A 34 2.81 5.99 -17.48
CA ASN A 34 2.62 7.34 -16.94
C ASN A 34 2.79 7.40 -15.42
N SER A 35 3.04 6.25 -14.78
CA SER A 35 3.24 6.15 -13.34
C SER A 35 4.69 6.39 -12.98
N TRP A 36 4.90 7.22 -11.96
CA TRP A 36 6.22 7.40 -11.36
C TRP A 36 6.75 6.07 -10.84
N GLN A 37 8.06 5.91 -10.82
CA GLN A 37 8.75 4.74 -10.30
C GLN A 37 9.69 5.14 -9.16
N PRO A 38 9.98 4.24 -8.21
CA PRO A 38 10.92 4.53 -7.11
C PRO A 38 12.28 5.06 -7.59
N ALA A 39 12.75 4.56 -8.75
CA ALA A 39 14.00 4.99 -9.37
C ALA A 39 14.01 6.48 -9.80
N ASP A 40 12.84 7.10 -10.00
CA ASP A 40 12.75 8.53 -10.35
C ASP A 40 13.17 9.44 -9.18
N PHE A 41 13.18 8.91 -7.95
CA PHE A 41 13.43 9.65 -6.71
C PHE A 41 14.66 9.16 -5.93
N LEU A 42 15.34 8.13 -6.41
CA LEU A 42 16.49 7.51 -5.74
C LEU A 42 17.78 7.72 -6.55
N PRO A 43 18.96 7.73 -5.90
CA PRO A 43 20.24 7.75 -6.59
C PRO A 43 20.35 6.65 -7.66
N ASP A 44 20.77 6.99 -8.88
CA ASP A 44 20.84 6.04 -9.99
C ASP A 44 22.15 5.24 -9.93
N SER A 45 22.06 3.97 -9.55
CA SER A 45 23.20 3.07 -9.36
C SER A 45 23.98 2.73 -10.63
N ARG A 46 23.48 3.14 -11.80
CA ARG A 46 24.17 2.96 -13.10
C ARG A 46 25.10 4.12 -13.44
N ARG A 47 25.05 5.23 -12.69
CA ARG A 47 25.82 6.44 -12.97
C ARG A 47 27.07 6.49 -12.08
N ASP A 48 28.15 7.04 -12.61
CA ASP A 48 29.38 7.29 -11.83
C ASP A 48 29.14 8.26 -10.64
N THR A 49 28.07 9.04 -10.69
CA THR A 49 27.64 9.98 -9.63
C THR A 49 26.92 9.30 -8.46
N PHE A 50 26.63 8.00 -8.54
CA PHE A 50 25.83 7.30 -7.53
C PHE A 50 26.31 7.51 -6.09
N PHE A 51 27.61 7.38 -5.84
CA PHE A 51 28.14 7.53 -4.48
C PHE A 51 28.04 8.96 -3.96
N ASP A 52 28.17 9.96 -4.84
CA ASP A 52 28.00 11.37 -4.48
C ASP A 52 26.52 11.68 -4.16
N GLU A 53 25.59 11.16 -4.96
CA GLU A 53 24.15 11.30 -4.74
C GLU A 53 23.71 10.62 -3.43
N VAL A 54 24.24 9.43 -3.11
CA VAL A 54 24.00 8.76 -1.81
C VAL A 54 24.56 9.59 -0.66
N LYS A 55 25.74 10.18 -0.82
CA LYS A 55 26.33 11.05 0.21
C LYS A 55 25.46 12.26 0.47
N GLU A 56 24.99 12.94 -0.57
CA GLU A 56 24.08 14.09 -0.47
C GLU A 56 22.76 13.70 0.22
N LEU A 57 22.18 12.54 -0.13
CA LEU A 57 20.98 12.01 0.51
C LEU A 57 21.19 11.84 2.02
N ARG A 58 22.32 11.26 2.44
CA ARG A 58 22.65 11.07 3.86
C ARG A 58 22.88 12.37 4.60
N GLU A 59 23.52 13.35 3.96
CA GLU A 59 23.72 14.69 4.52
C GLU A 59 22.37 15.36 4.79
N LYS A 60 21.43 15.31 3.83
CA LYS A 60 20.07 15.81 4.02
C LYS A 60 19.32 15.05 5.12
N ALA A 61 19.41 13.72 5.12
CA ALA A 61 18.74 12.88 6.12
C ALA A 61 19.28 13.09 7.55
N SER A 62 20.52 13.57 7.71
CA SER A 62 21.11 13.88 9.02
C SER A 62 20.36 15.01 9.75
N ALA A 63 19.71 15.90 9.00
CA ALA A 63 18.92 17.00 9.56
C ALA A 63 17.49 16.61 9.96
N LEU A 64 17.04 15.38 9.63
CA LEU A 64 15.68 14.95 9.97
C LEU A 64 15.52 14.74 11.49
N PRO A 65 14.46 15.29 12.12
CA PRO A 65 14.15 15.00 13.52
C PRO A 65 13.92 13.50 13.76
N TYR A 66 14.26 13.03 14.96
CA TYR A 66 14.03 11.64 15.35
C TYR A 66 12.55 11.25 15.26
N ASP A 67 11.66 12.11 15.74
CA ASP A 67 10.21 11.86 15.74
C ASP A 67 9.66 11.68 14.32
N LEU A 68 10.17 12.48 13.37
CA LEU A 68 9.81 12.36 11.96
C LEU A 68 10.29 11.03 11.37
N LEU A 69 11.53 10.62 11.69
CA LEU A 69 12.07 9.35 11.24
C LEU A 69 11.31 8.15 11.82
N ALA A 70 10.88 8.23 13.08
CA ALA A 70 10.07 7.19 13.71
C ALA A 70 8.71 7.00 13.01
N VAL A 71 8.03 8.11 12.67
CA VAL A 71 6.79 8.07 11.87
C VAL A 71 7.05 7.49 10.49
N LEU A 72 8.10 7.94 9.80
CA LEU A 72 8.44 7.43 8.47
C LEU A 72 8.73 5.91 8.48
N ILE A 73 9.39 5.40 9.52
CA ILE A 73 9.61 3.95 9.69
C ILE A 73 8.27 3.23 9.86
N GLY A 74 7.38 3.73 10.71
CA GLY A 74 6.06 3.15 10.93
C GLY A 74 5.19 3.13 9.66
N ASP A 75 5.19 4.25 8.92
CA ASP A 75 4.50 4.37 7.63
C ASP A 75 5.06 3.34 6.63
N THR A 76 6.39 3.25 6.50
CA THR A 76 7.05 2.29 5.61
C THR A 76 6.74 0.83 5.96
N ILE A 77 6.75 0.46 7.26
CA ILE A 77 6.39 -0.89 7.70
C ILE A 77 4.94 -1.24 7.30
N THR A 78 4.04 -0.26 7.37
CA THR A 78 2.63 -0.42 6.98
C THR A 78 2.49 -0.64 5.47
N GLU A 79 3.23 0.13 4.65
CA GLU A 79 3.27 -0.04 3.19
C GLU A 79 3.84 -1.41 2.79
N GLU A 80 4.88 -1.90 3.48
CA GLU A 80 5.48 -3.23 3.23
C GLU A 80 4.54 -4.40 3.59
N ALA A 81 3.51 -4.16 4.41
CA ALA A 81 2.51 -5.17 4.76
C ALA A 81 1.46 -5.40 3.65
N LEU A 82 1.68 -4.87 2.44
CA LEU A 82 0.84 -5.03 1.25
C LEU A 82 0.29 -6.46 1.02
N PRO A 83 1.05 -7.55 1.23
CA PRO A 83 0.52 -8.91 1.06
C PRO A 83 -0.73 -9.20 1.93
N ASN A 84 -0.82 -8.61 3.12
CA ASN A 84 -1.98 -8.77 4.00
C ASN A 84 -3.22 -8.09 3.41
N TYR A 85 -3.05 -6.88 2.85
CA TYR A 85 -4.14 -6.13 2.23
C TYR A 85 -4.66 -6.83 0.97
N GLU A 86 -3.75 -7.31 0.10
CA GLU A 86 -4.13 -8.05 -1.10
C GLU A 86 -4.86 -9.36 -0.76
N ALA A 87 -4.35 -10.12 0.22
CA ALA A 87 -5.00 -11.36 0.68
C ALA A 87 -6.42 -11.07 1.20
N TRP A 88 -6.57 -10.04 2.02
CA TRP A 88 -7.86 -9.62 2.56
C TRP A 88 -8.86 -9.20 1.47
N PHE A 89 -8.45 -8.47 0.43
CA PHE A 89 -9.35 -8.13 -0.68
C PHE A 89 -9.92 -9.36 -1.38
N HIS A 90 -9.16 -10.45 -1.47
CA HIS A 90 -9.63 -11.70 -2.06
C HIS A 90 -10.51 -12.54 -1.15
N GLU A 91 -10.59 -12.21 0.14
CA GLU A 91 -11.55 -12.79 1.07
C GLU A 91 -12.92 -12.10 1.00
N ILE A 92 -13.05 -10.97 0.29
CA ILE A 92 -14.34 -10.29 0.11
C ILE A 92 -15.19 -11.06 -0.91
N ASP A 93 -16.47 -11.27 -0.58
CA ASP A 93 -17.40 -11.95 -1.48
C ASP A 93 -17.49 -11.24 -2.84
N ASN A 94 -17.54 -12.04 -3.91
CA ASN A 94 -17.56 -11.60 -5.32
C ASN A 94 -16.28 -10.93 -5.85
N MET A 95 -15.18 -10.90 -5.08
CA MET A 95 -13.85 -10.43 -5.53
C MET A 95 -12.89 -11.59 -5.90
N LYS A 96 -13.46 -12.70 -6.40
CA LYS A 96 -12.70 -13.90 -6.78
C LYS A 96 -11.69 -13.61 -7.90
N ARG A 97 -10.56 -14.32 -7.86
CA ARG A 97 -9.43 -14.27 -8.81
C ARG A 97 -9.79 -14.83 -10.21
N ASP A 98 -10.73 -14.21 -10.90
CA ASP A 98 -11.03 -14.45 -12.32
C ASP A 98 -10.56 -13.23 -13.13
N ASP A 99 -9.86 -13.47 -14.25
CA ASP A 99 -9.41 -12.40 -15.14
C ASP A 99 -10.56 -11.65 -15.83
N ASN A 100 -11.73 -12.28 -15.92
CA ASN A 100 -12.94 -11.60 -16.38
C ASN A 100 -13.59 -10.74 -15.30
N ASN A 101 -13.13 -10.78 -14.05
CA ASN A 101 -13.68 -9.98 -12.95
C ASN A 101 -13.01 -8.58 -12.92
N GLY A 102 -13.81 -7.53 -13.08
CA GLY A 102 -13.37 -6.14 -13.06
C GLY A 102 -12.71 -5.74 -11.74
N TRP A 103 -13.21 -6.29 -10.62
CA TRP A 103 -12.63 -6.08 -9.29
C TRP A 103 -11.28 -6.76 -9.15
N ALA A 104 -11.13 -7.99 -9.65
CA ALA A 104 -9.83 -8.67 -9.63
C ALA A 104 -8.77 -7.92 -10.45
N LYS A 105 -9.16 -7.33 -11.59
CA LYS A 105 -8.29 -6.44 -12.37
C LYS A 105 -7.91 -5.18 -11.60
N TRP A 106 -8.88 -4.56 -10.92
CA TRP A 106 -8.63 -3.38 -10.09
C TRP A 106 -7.71 -3.68 -8.90
N ILE A 107 -7.94 -4.77 -8.15
CA ILE A 107 -7.07 -5.19 -7.03
C ILE A 107 -5.62 -5.32 -7.52
N ARG A 108 -5.38 -6.05 -8.62
CA ARG A 108 -4.02 -6.19 -9.16
C ARG A 108 -3.39 -4.86 -9.57
N GLY A 109 -4.19 -3.97 -10.15
CA GLY A 109 -3.73 -2.64 -10.54
C GLY A 109 -3.38 -1.76 -9.33
N TRP A 110 -4.26 -1.73 -8.31
CA TRP A 110 -4.03 -1.03 -7.05
C TRP A 110 -2.81 -1.62 -6.32
N THR A 111 -2.70 -2.94 -6.19
CA THR A 111 -1.54 -3.60 -5.57
C THR A 111 -0.24 -3.24 -6.29
N ALA A 112 -0.25 -3.19 -7.63
CA ALA A 112 0.91 -2.75 -8.40
C ALA A 112 1.24 -1.27 -8.17
N GLU A 113 0.23 -0.42 -7.96
CA GLU A 113 0.44 0.97 -7.58
C GLU A 113 1.02 1.10 -6.17
N GLU A 114 0.44 0.44 -5.17
CA GLU A 114 0.87 0.49 -3.77
C GLU A 114 2.25 -0.10 -3.53
N ASN A 115 2.63 -1.16 -4.24
CA ASN A 115 3.95 -1.77 -4.09
C ASN A 115 5.09 -0.74 -4.23
N ARG A 116 4.91 0.28 -5.08
CA ARG A 116 5.91 1.32 -5.32
C ARG A 116 6.14 2.21 -4.10
N HIS A 117 5.15 2.36 -3.21
CA HIS A 117 5.27 3.17 -2.00
C HIS A 117 6.29 2.55 -1.05
N GLY A 118 6.10 1.29 -0.65
CA GLY A 118 7.04 0.53 0.18
C GLY A 118 8.43 0.48 -0.46
N ASP A 119 8.50 0.18 -1.75
CA ASP A 119 9.76 0.08 -2.52
C ASP A 119 10.61 1.37 -2.50
N LEU A 120 9.96 2.54 -2.57
CA LEU A 120 10.63 3.84 -2.52
C LEU A 120 11.09 4.15 -1.09
N LEU A 121 10.19 4.02 -0.13
CA LEU A 121 10.44 4.37 1.26
C LEU A 121 11.47 3.45 1.91
N ASN A 122 11.41 2.14 1.67
CA ASN A 122 12.38 1.17 2.15
C ASN A 122 13.80 1.51 1.67
N ARG A 123 13.97 1.70 0.36
CA ARG A 123 15.27 2.03 -0.22
C ARG A 123 15.78 3.39 0.29
N TYR A 124 14.90 4.35 0.51
CA TYR A 124 15.25 5.61 1.16
C TYR A 124 15.78 5.38 2.59
N LEU A 125 15.04 4.65 3.44
CA LEU A 125 15.46 4.35 4.82
C LEU A 125 16.76 3.54 4.87
N TYR A 126 16.94 2.62 3.92
CA TYR A 126 18.18 1.86 3.76
C TYR A 126 19.37 2.78 3.44
N LEU A 127 19.23 3.65 2.44
CA LEU A 127 20.32 4.53 1.98
C LEU A 127 20.62 5.67 2.97
N CYS A 128 19.62 6.17 3.69
CA CYS A 128 19.77 7.29 4.62
C CYS A 128 20.72 6.97 5.78
N GLY A 129 20.88 5.68 6.11
CA GLY A 129 21.83 5.21 7.10
C GLY A 129 21.51 5.60 8.53
N ARG A 130 20.24 5.92 8.82
CA ARG A 130 19.76 6.33 10.14
C ARG A 130 18.85 5.32 10.82
N VAL A 131 18.56 4.21 10.16
CA VAL A 131 17.65 3.15 10.65
C VAL A 131 18.42 1.86 10.83
N ASN A 132 18.11 1.13 11.90
CA ASN A 132 18.55 -0.25 12.05
C ASN A 132 17.68 -1.14 11.15
N MET A 133 18.13 -1.36 9.91
CA MET A 133 17.35 -2.08 8.91
C MET A 133 17.02 -3.51 9.32
N ARG A 134 17.87 -4.16 10.13
CA ARG A 134 17.58 -5.51 10.64
C ARG A 134 16.32 -5.53 11.51
N GLU A 135 16.18 -4.57 12.42
CA GLU A 135 15.01 -4.50 13.30
C GLU A 135 13.76 -4.02 12.56
N PHE A 136 13.94 -3.15 11.56
CA PHE A 136 12.89 -2.77 10.63
C PHE A 136 12.34 -4.00 9.88
N GLU A 137 13.21 -4.80 9.25
CA GLU A 137 12.84 -5.99 8.50
C GLU A 137 12.16 -7.05 9.38
N ILE A 138 12.66 -7.25 10.61
CA ILE A 138 12.03 -8.13 11.60
C ILE A 138 10.63 -7.63 11.97
N SER A 139 10.46 -6.33 12.18
CA SER A 139 9.16 -5.73 12.51
C SER A 139 8.16 -5.91 11.36
N THR A 140 8.59 -5.70 10.11
CA THR A 140 7.79 -5.99 8.91
C THR A 140 7.40 -7.46 8.84
N GLN A 141 8.35 -8.37 9.09
CA GLN A 141 8.06 -9.80 9.08
C GLN A 141 7.03 -10.20 10.15
N HIS A 142 7.14 -9.65 11.37
CA HIS A 142 6.15 -9.85 12.41
C HIS A 142 4.77 -9.35 11.96
N LEU A 143 4.69 -8.14 11.42
CA LEU A 143 3.42 -7.57 10.98
C LEU A 143 2.74 -8.39 9.86
N ILE A 144 3.51 -8.84 8.88
CA ILE A 144 3.00 -9.70 7.81
C ILE A 144 2.50 -11.03 8.40
N ASN A 145 3.28 -11.66 9.26
CA ASN A 145 2.93 -12.95 9.85
C ASN A 145 1.71 -12.88 10.79
N ASP A 146 1.58 -11.80 11.55
CA ASP A 146 0.47 -11.60 12.48
C ASP A 146 -0.84 -11.28 11.74
N GLY A 147 -0.74 -10.75 10.51
CA GLY A 147 -1.90 -10.34 9.72
C GLY A 147 -2.58 -9.09 10.29
N PHE A 148 -3.77 -8.80 9.78
CA PHE A 148 -4.67 -7.83 10.40
C PHE A 148 -6.06 -8.44 10.53
N ASP A 149 -6.62 -8.45 11.73
CA ASP A 149 -8.06 -8.68 11.94
C ASP A 149 -8.73 -7.33 12.18
N LEU A 150 -9.35 -6.79 11.12
CA LEU A 150 -10.05 -5.52 11.20
C LEU A 150 -11.43 -5.66 11.88
N GLY A 151 -11.85 -6.87 12.26
CA GLY A 151 -13.18 -7.14 12.81
C GLY A 151 -14.32 -6.84 11.83
N MET A 152 -13.99 -6.70 10.54
CA MET A 152 -14.92 -6.22 9.51
C MET A 152 -15.74 -7.35 8.86
N ALA A 153 -15.39 -8.63 9.07
CA ALA A 153 -15.91 -9.78 8.32
C ALA A 153 -15.75 -9.59 6.79
N HIS A 154 -16.24 -10.54 5.99
CA HIS A 154 -16.19 -10.51 4.52
C HIS A 154 -17.13 -9.46 3.87
N ASP A 155 -17.46 -8.37 4.60
CA ASP A 155 -18.43 -7.36 4.19
C ASP A 155 -17.76 -6.23 3.38
N PRO A 156 -18.06 -6.11 2.07
CA PRO A 156 -17.44 -5.12 1.20
C PRO A 156 -17.68 -3.68 1.64
N TYR A 157 -18.81 -3.35 2.27
CA TYR A 157 -19.10 -1.97 2.68
C TYR A 157 -18.15 -1.49 3.77
N LYS A 158 -17.90 -2.34 4.76
CA LYS A 158 -16.94 -2.06 5.82
C LYS A 158 -15.52 -1.98 5.27
N SER A 159 -15.20 -2.84 4.31
CA SER A 159 -13.91 -2.83 3.63
C SER A 159 -13.66 -1.50 2.92
N PHE A 160 -14.60 -1.01 2.10
CA PHE A 160 -14.44 0.26 1.38
C PHE A 160 -14.43 1.49 2.30
N VAL A 161 -15.19 1.48 3.40
CA VAL A 161 -15.12 2.56 4.40
C VAL A 161 -13.75 2.57 5.08
N TYR A 162 -13.23 1.41 5.46
CA TYR A 162 -11.92 1.28 6.08
C TYR A 162 -10.80 1.72 5.13
N THR A 163 -10.78 1.23 3.90
CA THR A 163 -9.75 1.60 2.92
C THR A 163 -9.84 3.08 2.58
N SER A 164 -11.04 3.64 2.37
CA SER A 164 -11.20 5.09 2.16
C SER A 164 -10.65 5.93 3.31
N TYR A 165 -10.82 5.47 4.56
CA TYR A 165 -10.28 6.15 5.74
C TYR A 165 -8.76 6.00 5.85
N GLN A 166 -8.24 4.79 5.62
CA GLN A 166 -6.80 4.50 5.68
C GLN A 166 -6.06 5.29 4.58
N GLU A 167 -6.57 5.30 3.35
CA GLU A 167 -6.03 6.05 2.22
C GLU A 167 -6.03 7.58 2.48
N MET A 168 -7.06 8.09 3.17
CA MET A 168 -7.07 9.49 3.60
C MET A 168 -6.03 9.75 4.70
N ALA A 169 -5.91 8.84 5.67
CA ALA A 169 -4.97 8.96 6.77
C ALA A 169 -3.52 8.89 6.28
N THR A 170 -3.18 7.96 5.38
CA THR A 170 -1.87 7.86 4.75
C THR A 170 -1.58 9.06 3.88
N ASN A 171 -2.53 9.55 3.07
CA ASN A 171 -2.35 10.78 2.29
C ASN A 171 -2.08 12.00 3.19
N VAL A 172 -2.76 12.11 4.34
CA VAL A 172 -2.48 13.18 5.33
C VAL A 172 -1.12 12.98 5.99
N SER A 173 -0.72 11.75 6.33
CA SER A 173 0.61 11.45 6.88
C SER A 173 1.70 11.80 5.88
N HIS A 174 1.62 11.26 4.65
CA HIS A 174 2.55 11.51 3.56
C HIS A 174 2.69 13.00 3.22
N ARG A 175 1.59 13.78 3.22
CA ARG A 175 1.65 15.25 2.99
C ARG A 175 2.23 16.05 4.16
N ARG A 176 2.26 15.51 5.37
CA ARG A 176 2.85 16.17 6.54
C ARG A 176 4.32 15.80 6.71
N VAL A 177 4.72 14.65 6.15
CA VAL A 177 6.09 14.13 6.16
C VAL A 177 6.89 14.61 4.94
N GLY A 178 6.28 14.64 3.76
CA GLY A 178 6.88 15.10 2.49
C GLY A 178 6.85 16.61 2.32
#